data_AF-W9G8W8-F1
#
_entry.id   AF-W9G8W8-F1
#
_cell.length_a   1.000
_cell.length_b   1.000
_cell.length_c   1.000
_cell.angle_alpha   90.00
_cell.angle_beta   90.00
_cell.angle_gamma   90.00
#
_symmetry.space_group_name_H-M   'P 1'
#
loop_
_entity.id
_entity.type
_entity.pdbx_description
1 polymer ?
#
loop_
_entity_poly.entity_id
_entity_poly.type
_entity_poly.pdbx_seq_one_letter_code
_entity_poly.pdbx_strand_id
1 'polypeptide(L)'
;MTLLGLVLILAGAALGVLAVAATSGHAGTITVSALGFSREAHALELVIVGAAATLLVCLGWALVSAAMRRRARVRREDRERERVAELEQAAEDERVEHERRMAEAGASQEALTRRAAELDERHGALDAREQELARREAEWRDREGPSVADVVTGRAQGSVTEGTAQWSEGSTTTSEPTVAPNGPGQTGGRPVHRPERRFRA
;
A
#
# COMPACT_ATOMS: atom_id res chain seq x y z
N MET A 1 21.45 22.63 33.52
CA MET A 1 22.15 23.57 32.60
C MET A 1 21.54 24.97 32.59
N THR A 2 20.21 25.12 32.52
CA THR A 2 19.52 26.42 32.74
C THR A 2 19.65 26.93 34.17
N LEU A 3 19.58 26.02 35.15
CA LEU A 3 19.70 26.34 36.58
C LEU A 3 21.06 26.98 36.94
N LEU A 4 22.16 26.46 36.36
CA LEU A 4 23.50 27.01 36.56
C LEU A 4 23.64 28.44 35.97
N GLY A 5 23.08 28.68 34.77
CA GLY A 5 23.08 30.01 34.16
C GLY A 5 22.23 31.02 34.92
N LEU A 6 21.08 30.58 35.46
CA LEU A 6 20.24 31.42 36.32
C LEU A 6 20.96 31.78 37.63
N VAL A 7 21.64 30.82 38.27
CA VAL A 7 22.45 31.07 39.47
C VAL A 7 23.59 32.05 39.19
N LEU A 8 24.24 31.95 38.03
CA LEU A 8 25.30 32.90 37.64
C LEU A 8 24.75 34.33 37.42
N ILE A 9 23.58 34.46 36.79
CA ILE A 9 22.92 35.75 36.60
C ILE A 9 22.49 36.34 37.95
N LEU A 10 21.92 35.53 38.83
CA LEU A 10 21.54 35.95 40.19
C LEU A 10 22.76 36.37 41.02
N ALA A 11 23.86 35.61 40.94
CA ALA A 11 25.10 35.95 41.64
C ALA A 11 25.73 37.25 41.10
N GLY A 12 25.75 37.43 39.77
CA GLY A 12 26.22 38.65 39.13
C GLY A 12 25.35 39.86 39.46
N ALA A 13 24.02 39.70 39.46
CA ALA A 13 23.08 40.75 39.86
C ALA A 13 23.21 41.10 41.34
N ALA A 14 23.33 40.10 42.22
CA ALA A 14 23.53 40.32 43.65
C ALA A 14 24.84 41.07 43.93
N LEU A 15 25.95 40.66 43.30
CA LEU A 15 27.24 41.35 43.41
C LEU A 15 27.20 42.78 42.84
N GLY A 16 26.49 42.98 41.71
CA GLY A 16 26.31 44.30 41.10
C GLY A 16 25.50 45.25 41.98
N VAL A 17 24.40 44.78 42.58
CA VAL A 17 23.59 45.55 43.52
C VAL A 17 24.40 45.88 44.78
N LEU A 18 25.18 44.93 45.31
CA LEU A 18 26.04 45.16 46.47
C LEU A 18 27.11 46.22 46.19
N ALA A 19 27.71 46.19 44.99
CA ALA A 19 28.69 47.17 44.57
C ALA A 19 28.07 48.56 44.48
N VAL A 20 26.93 48.72 43.79
CA VAL A 20 26.25 50.03 43.63
C VAL A 20 25.78 50.58 44.98
N ALA A 21 25.27 49.74 45.87
CA ALA A 21 24.87 50.13 47.21
C ALA A 21 26.06 50.59 48.08
N ALA A 22 27.27 50.06 47.83
CA ALA A 22 28.48 50.50 48.51
C ALA A 22 29.01 51.84 47.96
N THR A 23 28.77 52.17 46.69
CA THR A 23 29.32 53.37 46.04
C THR A 23 28.45 54.62 46.20
N SER A 24 27.17 54.51 46.55
CA SER A 24 26.23 55.65 46.55
C SER A 24 26.39 56.63 47.72
N GLY A 25 27.42 56.50 48.56
CA GLY A 25 27.55 57.27 49.81
C GLY A 25 28.64 58.35 49.90
N HIS A 26 29.83 58.20 49.30
CA HIS A 26 30.99 59.02 49.72
C HIS A 26 31.99 59.38 48.60
N ALA A 27 32.24 60.68 48.43
CA ALA A 27 33.29 61.24 47.59
C ALA A 27 34.62 61.33 48.38
N GLY A 28 35.32 60.20 48.47
CA GLY A 28 36.60 60.05 49.16
C GLY A 28 36.68 58.69 49.83
N THR A 29 37.72 57.91 49.50
CA THR A 29 38.06 56.57 50.05
C THR A 29 36.90 55.83 50.72
N ILE A 30 36.25 54.95 49.95
CA ILE A 30 35.05 54.24 50.41
C ILE A 30 35.48 53.08 51.32
N THR A 31 35.22 53.20 52.62
CA THR A 31 35.29 52.07 53.55
C THR A 31 34.10 51.15 53.28
N VAL A 32 34.31 50.06 52.55
CA VAL A 32 33.26 49.07 52.30
C VAL A 32 33.18 48.19 53.55
N SER A 33 32.08 48.30 54.29
CA SER A 33 31.76 47.43 55.42
C SER A 33 30.62 46.51 55.01
N ALA A 34 30.94 45.24 54.77
CA ALA A 34 29.96 44.19 54.52
C ALA A 34 30.34 42.98 55.38
N LEU A 35 29.37 42.42 56.11
CA LEU A 35 29.54 41.23 56.98
C LEU A 35 30.62 41.40 58.09
N GLY A 36 30.81 42.61 58.61
CA GLY A 36 31.71 42.88 59.75
C GLY A 36 33.19 43.05 59.37
N PHE A 37 33.54 42.99 58.08
CA PHE A 37 34.86 43.30 57.59
C PHE A 37 34.86 44.67 56.90
N SER A 38 35.65 45.61 57.45
CA SER A 38 35.90 46.91 56.83
C SER A 38 37.19 46.86 56.03
N ARG A 39 37.10 47.01 54.72
CA ARG A 39 38.28 47.17 53.85
C ARG A 39 38.19 48.49 53.10
N GLU A 40 39.25 49.27 53.16
CA GLU A 40 39.42 50.43 52.28
C GLU A 40 39.70 49.90 50.87
N ALA A 41 38.71 50.05 49.99
CA ALA A 41 38.82 49.67 48.59
C ALA A 41 38.93 50.93 47.75
N HIS A 42 39.91 50.96 46.85
CA HIS A 42 40.08 52.11 45.96
C HIS A 42 38.94 52.12 44.93
N ALA A 43 38.43 53.30 44.53
CA ALA A 43 37.33 53.42 43.57
C ALA A 43 37.62 52.68 42.25
N LEU A 44 38.90 52.59 41.86
CA LEU A 44 39.37 51.81 40.72
C LEU A 44 39.10 50.30 40.85
N GLU A 45 39.22 49.73 42.05
CA GLU A 45 38.95 48.31 42.29
C GLU A 45 37.46 47.99 42.09
N LEU A 46 36.56 48.87 42.55
CA LEU A 46 35.12 48.73 42.33
C LEU A 46 34.75 48.79 40.84
N VAL A 47 35.41 49.67 40.07
CA VAL A 47 35.23 49.73 38.61
C VAL A 47 35.70 48.45 37.93
N ILE A 48 36.85 47.90 38.35
CA ILE A 48 37.38 46.64 37.79
C ILE A 48 36.47 45.45 38.12
N VAL A 49 36.00 45.35 39.36
CA VAL A 49 35.08 44.28 39.79
C VAL A 49 33.74 44.38 39.06
N GLY A 50 33.21 45.61 38.90
CA GLY A 50 32.02 45.87 38.10
C GLY A 50 32.22 45.43 36.64
N ALA A 51 33.31 45.85 36.01
CA ALA A 51 33.64 45.46 34.64
C ALA A 51 33.78 43.94 34.47
N ALA A 52 34.44 43.26 35.43
CA ALA A 52 34.58 41.81 35.43
C ALA A 52 33.22 41.10 35.58
N ALA A 53 32.34 41.60 36.44
CA ALA A 53 30.99 41.06 36.60
C ALA A 53 30.17 41.20 35.30
N THR A 54 30.22 42.37 34.65
CA THR A 54 29.53 42.60 33.37
C THR A 54 30.06 41.69 32.27
N LEU A 55 31.39 41.48 32.19
CA LEU A 55 32.00 40.56 31.24
C LEU A 55 31.55 39.11 31.48
N LEU A 56 31.46 38.66 32.73
CA LEU A 56 30.98 37.32 33.06
C LEU A 56 29.50 37.14 32.70
N VAL A 57 28.66 38.16 32.92
CA VAL A 57 27.26 38.14 32.50
C VAL A 57 27.14 38.09 30.97
N CYS A 58 27.89 38.92 30.24
CA CYS A 58 27.92 38.89 28.78
C CYS A 58 28.43 37.55 28.24
N LEU A 59 29.46 36.98 28.87
CA LEU A 59 30.02 35.68 28.48
C LEU A 59 29.02 34.54 28.76
N GLY A 60 28.36 34.55 29.91
CA GLY A 60 27.30 33.60 30.25
C GLY A 60 26.15 33.68 29.25
N TRP A 61 25.71 34.89 28.88
CA TRP A 61 24.68 35.11 27.87
C TRP A 61 25.12 34.63 26.47
N ALA A 62 26.37 34.88 26.08
CA ALA A 62 26.93 34.41 24.82
C ALA A 62 26.95 32.88 24.73
N LEU A 63 27.32 32.18 25.82
CA LEU A 63 27.31 30.72 25.86
C LEU A 63 25.89 30.14 25.82
N VAL A 64 24.93 30.74 26.55
CA VAL A 64 23.53 30.32 26.53
C VAL A 64 22.92 30.51 25.14
N SER A 65 23.14 31.67 24.52
CA SER A 65 22.65 31.95 23.17
C SER A 65 23.28 31.04 22.11
N ALA A 66 24.57 30.72 22.23
CA ALA A 66 25.24 29.74 21.37
C ALA A 66 24.68 28.32 21.55
N ALA A 67 24.40 27.90 22.79
CA ALA A 67 23.81 26.60 23.09
C ALA A 67 22.37 26.47 22.55
N MET A 68 21.55 27.53 22.65
CA MET A 68 20.20 27.54 22.05
C MET A 68 20.25 27.40 20.53
N ARG A 69 21.19 28.07 19.86
CA ARG A 69 21.39 27.93 18.40
C ARG A 69 21.79 26.51 18.01
N ARG A 70 22.65 25.85 18.79
CA ARG A 70 23.01 24.43 18.54
C ARG A 70 21.81 23.51 18.73
N ARG A 71 21.02 23.69 19.79
CA ARG A 71 19.83 22.86 20.05
C ARG A 71 18.74 23.02 18.99
N ALA A 72 18.63 24.20 18.38
CA ALA A 72 17.70 24.44 17.27
C ALA A 72 18.08 23.64 16.00
N ARG A 73 19.37 23.39 15.76
CA ARG A 73 19.83 22.58 14.62
C ARG A 73 19.54 21.09 14.85
N VAL A 74 19.86 20.57 16.04
CA VAL A 74 19.57 19.18 16.41
C VAL A 74 18.08 18.84 16.28
N ARG A 75 17.19 19.77 16.69
CA ARG A 75 15.74 19.59 16.51
C ARG A 75 15.27 19.49 15.05
N ARG A 76 16.04 20.02 14.09
CA ARG A 76 15.71 19.85 12.66
C ARG A 76 16.13 18.47 12.19
N GLU A 77 17.32 18.04 12.57
CA GLU A 77 17.84 16.71 12.26
C GLU A 77 16.95 15.61 12.87
N ASP A 78 16.46 15.79 14.11
CA ASP A 78 15.57 14.83 14.76
C ASP A 78 14.22 14.72 14.02
N ARG A 79 13.66 15.85 13.55
CA ARG A 79 12.43 15.83 12.73
C ARG A 79 12.63 15.19 11.36
N GLU A 80 13.80 15.37 10.76
CA GLU A 80 14.14 14.72 9.50
C GLU A 80 14.28 13.20 9.71
N ARG A 81 14.88 12.76 10.82
CA ARG A 81 14.94 11.33 11.19
C ARG A 81 13.56 10.74 11.45
N GLU A 82 12.69 11.46 12.15
CA GLU A 82 11.29 11.02 12.37
C GLU A 82 10.56 10.84 11.02
N ARG A 83 10.69 11.80 10.11
CA ARG A 83 10.09 11.69 8.76
C ARG A 83 10.65 10.53 7.96
N VAL A 84 11.96 10.28 8.03
CA VAL A 84 12.58 9.14 7.34
C VAL A 84 12.07 7.82 7.92
N ALA A 85 11.95 7.71 9.25
CA ALA A 85 11.41 6.54 9.91
C ALA A 85 9.93 6.29 9.56
N GLU A 86 9.11 7.35 9.50
CA GLU A 86 7.71 7.25 9.05
C GLU A 86 7.60 6.78 7.59
N LEU A 87 8.46 7.27 6.70
CA LEU A 87 8.49 6.84 5.31
C LEU A 87 8.95 5.38 5.15
N GLU A 88 9.91 4.94 5.96
CA GLU A 88 10.38 3.56 5.96
C GLU A 88 9.28 2.61 6.45
N GLN A 89 8.58 2.95 7.54
CA GLN A 89 7.43 2.19 8.03
C GLN A 89 6.30 2.11 6.99
N ALA A 90 5.97 3.23 6.35
CA ALA A 90 4.95 3.23 5.30
C ALA A 90 5.32 2.34 4.10
N ALA A 91 6.62 2.30 3.74
CA ALA A 91 7.10 1.42 2.68
C ALA A 91 7.09 -0.06 3.08
N GLU A 92 7.35 -0.38 4.35
CA GLU A 92 7.21 -1.74 4.87
C GLU A 92 5.75 -2.19 4.88
N ASP A 93 4.84 -1.34 5.35
CA ASP A 93 3.40 -1.63 5.36
C ASP A 93 2.86 -1.87 3.95
N GLU A 94 3.29 -1.07 2.96
CA GLU A 94 2.90 -1.27 1.56
C GLU A 94 3.41 -2.60 1.00
N ARG A 95 4.63 -3.02 1.37
CA ARG A 95 5.19 -4.32 0.98
C ARG A 95 4.40 -5.47 1.57
N VAL A 96 4.08 -5.40 2.86
CA VAL A 96 3.29 -6.42 3.56
C VAL A 96 1.89 -6.52 2.95
N GLU A 97 1.24 -5.39 2.66
CA GLU A 97 -0.07 -5.37 2.02
C GLU A 97 -0.01 -5.91 0.58
N HIS A 98 1.07 -5.62 -0.16
CA HIS A 98 1.28 -6.16 -1.50
C HIS A 98 1.47 -7.69 -1.46
N GLU A 99 2.29 -8.20 -0.54
CA GLU A 99 2.50 -9.64 -0.35
C GLU A 99 1.19 -10.35 0.01
N ARG A 100 0.40 -9.76 0.92
CA ARG A 100 -0.91 -10.27 1.29
C ARG A 100 -1.87 -10.33 0.11
N ARG A 101 -1.93 -9.27 -0.71
CA ARG A 101 -2.77 -9.25 -1.93
C ARG A 101 -2.34 -10.31 -2.93
N MET A 102 -1.04 -10.54 -3.10
CA MET A 102 -0.52 -11.59 -3.97
C MET A 102 -0.86 -12.99 -3.44
N ALA A 103 -0.76 -13.21 -2.13
CA ALA A 103 -1.14 -14.48 -1.51
C ALA A 103 -2.65 -14.76 -1.65
N GLU A 104 -3.50 -13.75 -1.41
CA GLU A 104 -4.95 -13.85 -1.57
C GLU A 104 -5.36 -14.11 -3.04
N ALA A 105 -4.69 -13.44 -3.99
CA ALA A 105 -4.89 -13.69 -5.42
C ALA A 105 -4.46 -15.10 -5.82
N GLY A 106 -3.33 -15.60 -5.29
CA GLY A 106 -2.84 -16.96 -5.51
C GLY A 106 -3.82 -18.01 -4.99
N ALA A 107 -4.31 -17.85 -3.75
CA ALA A 107 -5.32 -18.75 -3.16
C ALA A 107 -6.64 -18.76 -3.95
N SER A 108 -7.07 -17.59 -4.44
CA SER A 108 -8.28 -17.47 -5.26
C SER A 108 -8.12 -18.19 -6.60
N GLN A 109 -6.95 -18.06 -7.25
CA GLN A 109 -6.66 -18.75 -8.50
C GLN A 109 -6.61 -20.27 -8.31
N GLU A 110 -6.02 -20.76 -7.22
CA GLU A 110 -6.02 -22.19 -6.90
C GLU A 110 -7.46 -22.71 -6.67
N ALA A 111 -8.30 -21.95 -5.97
CA ALA A 111 -9.70 -22.32 -5.78
C ALA A 111 -10.48 -22.36 -7.11
N LEU A 112 -10.23 -21.42 -8.02
CA LEU A 112 -10.85 -21.39 -9.35
C LEU A 112 -10.40 -22.56 -10.21
N THR A 113 -9.10 -22.88 -10.23
CA THR A 113 -8.57 -24.02 -10.98
C THR A 113 -9.11 -25.35 -10.46
N ARG A 114 -9.26 -25.51 -9.14
CA ARG A 114 -9.90 -26.68 -8.54
C ARG A 114 -11.36 -26.84 -8.95
N ARG A 115 -12.14 -25.75 -8.95
CA ARG A 115 -13.53 -25.76 -9.42
C ARG A 115 -13.64 -26.05 -10.92
N ALA A 116 -12.72 -25.51 -11.72
CA ALA A 116 -12.68 -25.76 -13.15
C ALA A 116 -12.41 -27.25 -13.43
N ALA A 117 -11.47 -27.87 -12.72
CA ALA A 117 -11.20 -29.31 -12.83
C ALA A 117 -12.41 -30.16 -12.44
N GLU A 118 -13.14 -29.80 -11.37
CA GLU A 118 -14.37 -30.51 -10.98
C GLU A 118 -15.47 -30.39 -12.05
N LEU A 119 -15.63 -29.22 -12.67
CA LEU A 119 -16.59 -29.01 -13.74
C LEU A 119 -16.23 -29.76 -15.02
N ASP A 120 -14.94 -29.88 -15.33
CA ASP A 120 -14.44 -30.66 -16.47
C ASP A 120 -14.72 -32.15 -16.27
N GLU A 121 -14.45 -32.68 -15.07
CA GLU A 121 -14.77 -34.06 -14.72
C GLU A 121 -16.28 -34.36 -14.84
N ARG A 122 -17.13 -33.42 -14.37
CA ARG A 122 -18.58 -33.54 -14.50
C ARG A 122 -19.04 -33.52 -15.96
N HIS A 123 -18.45 -32.67 -16.80
CA HIS A 123 -18.77 -32.66 -18.24
C HIS A 123 -18.34 -33.97 -18.90
N GLY A 124 -17.13 -34.46 -18.63
CA GLY A 124 -16.68 -35.74 -19.15
C GLY A 124 -17.60 -36.91 -18.75
N ALA A 125 -18.13 -36.89 -17.52
CA ALA A 125 -19.11 -37.89 -17.07
C ALA A 125 -20.46 -37.76 -17.79
N LEU A 126 -20.91 -36.54 -18.10
CA LEU A 126 -22.13 -36.31 -18.88
C LEU A 126 -21.96 -36.76 -20.33
N ASP A 127 -20.83 -36.42 -20.96
CA ASP A 127 -20.51 -36.82 -22.34
C ASP A 127 -20.44 -38.34 -22.47
N ALA A 128 -19.82 -39.02 -21.49
CA ALA A 128 -19.78 -40.48 -21.45
C ALA A 128 -21.18 -41.09 -21.33
N ARG A 129 -22.06 -40.49 -20.52
CA ARG A 129 -23.45 -40.94 -20.35
C ARG A 129 -24.28 -40.69 -21.61
N GLU A 130 -24.06 -39.57 -22.29
CA GLU A 130 -24.70 -39.27 -23.57
C GLU A 130 -24.29 -40.26 -24.66
N GLN A 131 -22.99 -40.58 -24.76
CA GLN A 131 -22.49 -41.61 -25.67
C GLN A 131 -23.09 -43.00 -25.37
N GLU A 132 -23.22 -43.35 -24.09
CA GLU A 132 -23.87 -44.61 -23.69
C GLU A 132 -25.34 -44.64 -24.12
N LEU A 133 -26.08 -43.55 -23.91
CA LEU A 133 -27.48 -43.45 -24.34
C LEU A 133 -27.59 -43.52 -25.87
N ALA A 134 -26.74 -42.80 -26.60
CA ALA A 134 -26.71 -42.83 -28.06
C ALA A 134 -26.41 -44.24 -28.59
N ARG A 135 -25.49 -44.97 -27.95
CA ARG A 135 -25.21 -46.37 -28.28
C ARG A 135 -26.40 -47.27 -28.01
N ARG A 136 -27.03 -47.15 -26.83
CA ARG A 136 -28.23 -47.93 -26.49
C ARG A 136 -29.38 -47.65 -27.44
N GLU A 137 -29.55 -46.39 -27.85
CA GLU A 137 -30.59 -45.98 -28.80
C GLU A 137 -30.34 -46.59 -30.19
N ALA A 138 -29.09 -46.60 -30.66
CA ALA A 138 -28.72 -47.27 -31.90
C ALA A 138 -29.01 -48.79 -31.84
N GLU A 139 -28.59 -49.44 -30.75
CA GLU A 139 -28.86 -50.88 -30.51
C GLU A 139 -30.36 -51.20 -30.40
N TRP A 140 -31.18 -50.24 -29.98
CA TRP A 140 -32.63 -50.39 -29.87
C TRP A 140 -33.31 -50.18 -31.24
N ARG A 141 -32.87 -49.18 -32.01
CA ARG A 141 -33.29 -48.97 -33.40
C ARG A 141 -32.99 -50.17 -34.30
N ASP A 142 -31.83 -50.81 -34.14
CA ASP A 142 -31.48 -52.02 -34.88
C ASP A 142 -32.41 -53.21 -34.56
N ARG A 143 -32.99 -53.26 -33.35
CA ARG A 143 -33.87 -54.34 -32.91
C ARG A 143 -35.33 -54.17 -33.31
N GLU A 144 -35.86 -52.95 -33.27
CA GLU A 144 -37.29 -52.70 -33.55
C GLU A 144 -37.63 -52.58 -35.04
N GLY A 145 -36.63 -52.43 -35.91
CA GLY A 145 -36.86 -52.11 -37.31
C GLY A 145 -37.41 -50.68 -37.48
N PRO A 146 -37.60 -50.21 -38.72
CA PRO A 146 -38.06 -48.85 -38.94
C PRO A 146 -39.45 -48.65 -38.33
N SER A 147 -39.65 -47.55 -37.59
CA SER A 147 -40.96 -47.24 -37.02
C SER A 147 -41.93 -46.79 -38.11
N VAL A 148 -43.23 -47.04 -37.92
CA VAL A 148 -44.30 -46.51 -38.79
C VAL A 148 -44.22 -44.98 -38.90
N ALA A 149 -43.78 -44.28 -37.84
CA ALA A 149 -43.59 -42.83 -37.86
C ALA A 149 -42.45 -42.40 -38.82
N ASP A 150 -41.41 -43.21 -39.00
CA ASP A 150 -40.31 -42.93 -39.93
C ASP A 150 -40.74 -43.12 -41.39
N VAL A 151 -41.68 -44.03 -41.65
CA VAL A 151 -42.31 -44.20 -42.96
C VAL A 151 -43.22 -43.01 -43.28
N VAL A 152 -44.05 -42.58 -42.31
CA VAL A 152 -44.97 -41.44 -42.47
C VAL A 152 -44.22 -40.11 -42.63
N THR A 153 -43.07 -39.94 -41.99
CA THR A 153 -42.22 -38.74 -42.13
C THR A 153 -41.26 -38.81 -43.33
N GLY A 154 -41.27 -39.91 -44.09
CA GLY A 154 -40.44 -40.09 -45.29
C GLY A 154 -38.96 -40.36 -45.02
N ARG A 155 -38.59 -40.70 -43.78
CA ARG A 155 -37.22 -41.11 -43.42
C ARG A 155 -36.92 -42.57 -43.79
N ALA A 156 -37.95 -43.40 -43.92
CA ALA A 156 -37.84 -44.78 -44.39
C ALA A 156 -38.80 -45.03 -45.56
N GLN A 157 -38.35 -45.77 -46.57
CA GLN A 157 -39.21 -46.18 -47.69
C GLN A 157 -39.92 -47.49 -47.34
N GLY A 158 -41.26 -47.45 -47.30
CA GLY A 158 -42.14 -48.60 -47.10
C GLY A 158 -43.58 -48.20 -47.41
N SER A 159 -44.43 -49.13 -47.85
CA SER A 159 -45.85 -48.86 -48.08
C SER A 159 -46.71 -49.50 -47.00
N VAL A 160 -47.62 -48.72 -46.43
CA VAL A 160 -48.65 -49.23 -45.50
C VAL A 160 -49.92 -49.46 -46.30
N THR A 161 -50.21 -50.73 -46.63
CA THR A 161 -51.45 -51.14 -47.29
C THR A 161 -52.22 -52.08 -46.35
N GLU A 162 -53.51 -51.77 -46.10
CA GLU A 162 -54.45 -52.55 -45.28
C GLU A 162 -54.07 -52.78 -43.79
N GLY A 163 -53.25 -51.90 -43.20
CA GLY A 163 -52.93 -51.97 -41.76
C GLY A 163 -51.77 -52.92 -41.41
N THR A 164 -51.17 -53.56 -42.40
CA THR A 164 -49.92 -54.33 -42.28
C THR A 164 -48.80 -53.62 -43.04
N ALA A 165 -47.76 -53.18 -42.34
CA ALA A 165 -46.57 -52.59 -42.97
C ALA A 165 -45.74 -53.71 -43.62
N GLN A 166 -45.49 -53.60 -44.93
CA GLN A 166 -44.53 -54.47 -45.64
C GLN A 166 -43.24 -53.69 -45.90
N TRP A 167 -42.12 -54.27 -45.47
CA TRP A 167 -40.78 -53.75 -45.66
C TRP A 167 -40.14 -54.42 -46.88
N SER A 168 -39.76 -53.65 -47.89
CA SER A 168 -38.90 -54.15 -48.96
C SER A 168 -37.44 -53.90 -48.58
N GLU A 169 -36.61 -54.95 -48.54
CA GLU A 169 -35.15 -54.83 -48.46
C GLU A 169 -34.62 -54.27 -49.80
N GLY A 170 -34.92 -52.99 -50.06
CA GLY A 170 -34.55 -52.28 -51.27
C GLY A 170 -33.19 -51.63 -51.15
N SER A 171 -32.26 -52.07 -51.99
CA SER A 171 -30.89 -51.56 -52.21
C SER A 171 -30.72 -50.05 -51.96
N THR A 172 -29.84 -49.71 -51.02
CA THR A 172 -29.41 -48.35 -50.69
C THR A 172 -28.77 -47.66 -51.90
N THR A 173 -29.51 -46.79 -52.58
CA THR A 173 -28.92 -45.78 -53.49
C THR A 173 -28.39 -44.62 -52.65
N THR A 174 -27.11 -44.72 -52.30
CA THR A 174 -26.31 -43.65 -51.69
C THR A 174 -26.42 -42.38 -52.53
N SER A 175 -27.23 -41.43 -52.07
CA SER A 175 -27.26 -40.07 -52.60
C SER A 175 -26.33 -39.23 -51.75
N GLU A 176 -25.16 -38.93 -52.31
CA GLU A 176 -24.08 -38.13 -51.76
C GLU A 176 -24.53 -36.67 -51.61
N PRO A 177 -24.59 -36.09 -50.39
CA PRO A 177 -24.91 -34.69 -50.23
C PRO A 177 -23.64 -33.85 -50.40
N THR A 178 -23.55 -33.13 -51.51
CA THR A 178 -22.55 -32.10 -51.77
C THR A 178 -22.62 -31.01 -50.69
N VAL A 179 -21.70 -31.08 -49.71
CA VAL A 179 -21.51 -30.04 -48.68
C VAL A 179 -20.64 -28.93 -49.26
N ALA A 180 -21.21 -27.75 -49.43
CA ALA A 180 -20.50 -26.54 -49.83
C ALA A 180 -19.56 -26.05 -48.71
N PRO A 181 -18.35 -25.56 -49.02
CA PRO A 181 -17.42 -25.05 -48.02
C PRO A 181 -17.88 -23.66 -47.51
N ASN A 182 -18.37 -23.62 -46.27
CA ASN A 182 -18.63 -22.37 -45.56
C ASN A 182 -17.29 -21.72 -45.17
N GLY A 183 -17.06 -20.51 -45.67
CA GLY A 183 -15.86 -19.72 -45.41
C GLY A 183 -15.73 -19.25 -43.96
N PRO A 184 -14.49 -18.99 -43.47
CA PRO A 184 -14.27 -18.54 -42.11
C PRO A 184 -14.75 -17.10 -41.93
N GLY A 185 -15.75 -16.94 -41.05
CA GLY A 185 -16.22 -15.67 -40.53
C GLY A 185 -15.10 -14.89 -39.85
N GLN A 186 -14.73 -13.79 -40.48
CA GLN A 186 -13.80 -12.78 -40.01
C GLN A 186 -14.43 -12.05 -38.81
N THR A 187 -14.09 -12.43 -37.58
CA THR A 187 -14.49 -11.70 -36.38
C THR A 187 -13.60 -10.48 -36.22
N GLY A 188 -14.17 -9.31 -36.52
CA GLY A 188 -13.54 -8.01 -36.34
C GLY A 188 -13.15 -7.75 -34.89
N GLY A 189 -11.84 -7.68 -34.63
CA GLY A 189 -11.29 -7.16 -33.39
C GLY A 189 -11.63 -5.67 -33.25
N ARG A 190 -12.41 -5.33 -32.23
CA ARG A 190 -12.60 -3.93 -31.81
C ARG A 190 -11.30 -3.41 -31.21
N PRO A 191 -10.74 -2.28 -31.67
CA PRO A 191 -9.63 -1.64 -30.99
C PRO A 191 -10.12 -1.04 -29.67
N VAL A 192 -9.54 -1.51 -28.57
CA VAL A 192 -9.73 -0.93 -27.24
C VAL A 192 -8.99 0.41 -27.22
N HIS A 193 -9.76 1.50 -27.26
CA HIS A 193 -9.27 2.86 -27.15
C HIS A 193 -8.66 3.07 -25.76
N ARG A 194 -7.33 3.18 -25.69
CA ARG A 194 -6.57 3.50 -24.48
C ARG A 194 -6.63 5.02 -24.27
N PRO A 195 -7.14 5.55 -23.13
CA PRO A 195 -7.09 6.98 -22.87
C PRO A 195 -5.68 7.40 -22.46
N GLU A 196 -5.13 8.38 -23.18
CA GLU A 196 -3.89 9.07 -22.85
C GLU A 196 -4.03 9.77 -21.48
N ARG A 197 -3.17 9.38 -20.53
CA ARG A 197 -2.91 10.16 -19.33
C ARG A 197 -2.05 11.36 -19.72
N ARG A 198 -2.68 12.54 -19.82
CA ARG A 198 -1.96 13.81 -19.81
C ARG A 198 -1.29 14.02 -18.45
N PHE A 199 0.04 13.93 -18.44
CA PHE A 199 0.87 14.55 -17.42
C PHE A 199 0.72 16.08 -17.53
N ARG A 200 0.36 16.73 -16.42
CA ARG A 200 0.58 18.17 -16.23
C ARG A 200 1.90 18.33 -15.48
N ALA A 201 2.79 19.13 -16.06
CA ALA A 201 3.90 19.78 -15.36
C ALA A 201 3.38 21.03 -14.63
#